data_AF-S7STM6-F1
#
_entry.id   AF-S7STM6-F1
#
_cell.length_a   1.000
_cell.length_b   1.000
_cell.length_c   1.000
_cell.angle_alpha   90.00
_cell.angle_beta   90.00
_cell.angle_gamma   90.00
#
_symmetry.space_group_name_H-M   'P 1'
#
loop_
_entity.id
_entity.type
_entity.pdbx_description
1 polymer ?
#
loop_
_entity_poly.entity_id
_entity_poly.type
_entity_poly.pdbx_seq_one_letter_code
_entity_poly.pdbx_strand_id
1 'polypeptide(L)'
;MSYASDGASQIGNLIALAIGLQNAPEGFLVALFLVNQQIGRFKAFVIATLTGAVEIVTSLLGFYLTSLFRGLVPYGLAFAAGAMLFIIYKELIPESHGDGNERISTYAFIIGILFMILLTESF
;
A
#
# COMPACT_ATOMS: atom_id res chain seq x y z
N MET A 1 -21.83 -10.34 -18.71
CA MET A 1 -21.94 -10.54 -17.25
C MET A 1 -20.92 -9.63 -16.57
N SER A 2 -21.41 -8.49 -16.09
CA SER A 2 -20.63 -7.52 -15.33
C SER A 2 -20.61 -8.01 -13.88
N TYR A 3 -19.43 -8.14 -13.29
CA TYR A 3 -19.27 -8.49 -11.88
C TYR A 3 -19.89 -7.42 -10.94
N ALA A 4 -20.43 -6.32 -11.47
CA ALA A 4 -20.82 -5.14 -10.73
C ALA A 4 -22.13 -5.21 -9.92
N SER A 5 -22.98 -6.26 -9.99
CA SER A 5 -24.35 -6.10 -9.48
C SER A 5 -24.67 -6.60 -8.08
N ASP A 6 -23.91 -7.50 -7.43
CA ASP A 6 -24.22 -7.85 -6.02
C ASP A 6 -23.05 -8.44 -5.21
N GLY A 7 -22.14 -9.22 -5.82
CA GLY A 7 -21.01 -9.86 -5.10
C GLY A 7 -19.67 -9.13 -5.19
N ALA A 8 -19.38 -8.40 -6.29
CA ALA A 8 -18.09 -7.71 -6.45
C ALA A 8 -18.07 -6.28 -5.90
N SER A 9 -19.23 -5.71 -5.53
CA SER A 9 -19.28 -4.41 -4.85
C SER A 9 -18.70 -4.50 -3.44
N GLN A 10 -18.95 -5.61 -2.72
CA GLN A 10 -18.38 -5.84 -1.38
C GLN A 10 -16.86 -6.05 -1.46
N ILE A 11 -16.39 -6.94 -2.33
CA ILE A 11 -14.95 -7.19 -2.52
C ILE A 11 -14.23 -5.92 -3.02
N GLY A 12 -14.83 -5.17 -3.95
CA GLY A 12 -14.25 -3.94 -4.47
C GLY A 12 -14.15 -2.84 -3.40
N ASN A 13 -15.18 -2.67 -2.58
CA ASN A 13 -15.17 -1.70 -1.49
C ASN A 13 -14.16 -2.09 -0.39
N LEU A 14 -14.08 -3.38 -0.05
CA LEU A 14 -13.10 -3.91 0.91
C LEU A 14 -11.68 -3.66 0.42
N ILE A 15 -11.37 -4.00 -0.84
CA ILE A 15 -10.05 -3.76 -1.44
C ILE A 15 -9.74 -2.26 -1.50
N ALA A 16 -10.68 -1.41 -1.89
CA ALA A 16 -10.48 0.03 -1.92
C ALA A 16 -10.20 0.61 -0.52
N LEU A 17 -10.91 0.15 0.50
CA LEU A 17 -10.71 0.56 1.89
C LEU A 17 -9.35 0.05 2.42
N ALA A 18 -9.02 -1.21 2.15
CA ALA A 18 -7.73 -1.81 2.49
C ALA A 18 -6.55 -1.03 1.89
N ILE A 19 -6.61 -0.72 0.59
CA ILE A 19 -5.59 0.09 -0.11
C ILE A 19 -5.54 1.50 0.48
N GLY A 20 -6.69 2.16 0.68
CA GLY A 20 -6.73 3.49 1.28
C GLY A 20 -6.11 3.53 2.68
N LEU A 21 -6.33 2.48 3.48
CA LEU A 21 -5.80 2.37 4.84
C LEU A 21 -4.27 2.20 4.86
N GLN A 22 -3.67 1.46 3.92
CA GLN A 22 -2.21 1.30 3.84
C GLN A 22 -1.49 2.52 3.24
N ASN A 23 -2.15 3.26 2.33
CA ASN A 23 -1.53 4.40 1.65
C ASN A 23 -1.29 5.58 2.60
N ALA A 24 -2.09 5.71 3.66
CA ALA A 24 -1.89 6.74 4.68
C ALA A 24 -0.56 6.53 5.48
N PRO A 25 -0.29 5.34 6.05
CA PRO A 25 1.01 4.96 6.60
C PRO A 25 2.17 5.13 5.59
N GLU A 26 2.01 4.70 4.35
CA GLU A 26 3.07 4.83 3.32
C GLU A 26 3.39 6.30 3.02
N GLY A 27 2.37 7.13 2.78
CA GLY A 27 2.57 8.56 2.56
C GLY A 27 3.24 9.25 3.75
N PHE A 28 2.89 8.84 4.97
CA PHE A 28 3.55 9.32 6.17
C PHE A 28 5.02 8.89 6.26
N LEU A 29 5.33 7.62 5.98
CA LEU A 29 6.70 7.09 5.97
C LEU A 29 7.57 7.80 4.92
N VAL A 30 7.05 8.02 3.71
CA VAL A 30 7.74 8.78 2.66
C VAL A 30 8.03 10.21 3.13
N ALA A 31 7.06 10.89 3.74
CA ALA A 31 7.27 12.24 4.27
C ALA A 31 8.33 12.25 5.39
N LEU A 32 8.30 11.27 6.30
CA LEU A 32 9.26 11.13 7.40
C LEU A 32 10.69 10.88 6.89
N PHE A 33 10.83 9.98 5.93
CA PHE A 33 12.10 9.70 5.26
C PHE A 33 12.69 10.96 4.61
N LEU A 34 11.89 11.73 3.87
CA LEU A 34 12.35 12.96 3.24
C LEU A 34 12.77 14.01 4.29
N VAL A 35 12.06 14.11 5.42
CA VAL A 35 12.44 14.99 6.53
C VAL A 35 13.76 14.55 7.18
N ASN A 36 13.97 13.23 7.35
CA ASN A 36 15.24 12.68 7.86
C ASN A 36 16.42 12.98 6.92
N GLN A 37 16.16 13.05 5.61
CA GLN A 37 17.12 13.50 4.59
C GLN A 37 17.30 15.03 4.54
N GLN A 38 16.88 15.75 5.59
CA GLN A 38 16.94 17.21 5.74
C GLN A 38 16.16 18.02 4.69
N ILE A 39 15.14 17.43 4.07
CA ILE A 39 14.20 18.17 3.23
C ILE A 39 13.21 18.93 4.12
N GLY A 40 12.94 20.19 3.77
CA GLY A 40 11.98 21.01 4.52
C GLY A 40 10.58 20.37 4.58
N ARG A 41 9.95 20.40 5.77
CA ARG A 41 8.68 19.72 6.08
C ARG A 41 7.57 19.94 5.05
N PHE A 42 7.40 21.18 4.58
CA PHE A 42 6.39 21.49 3.56
C PHE A 42 6.71 20.83 2.20
N LYS A 43 7.98 20.81 1.81
CA LYS A 43 8.43 20.17 0.57
C LYS A 43 8.30 18.64 0.66
N ALA A 44 8.64 18.05 1.81
CA ALA A 44 8.43 16.63 2.08
C ALA A 44 6.95 16.24 1.99
N PHE A 45 6.04 17.03 2.57
CA PHE A 45 4.60 16.84 2.47
C PHE A 45 4.09 16.90 1.03
N VAL A 46 4.52 17.91 0.26
CA VAL A 46 4.12 18.05 -1.15
C VAL A 46 4.62 16.86 -1.97
N ILE A 47 5.87 16.43 -1.78
CA ILE A 47 6.42 15.26 -2.49
C ILE A 47 5.64 13.99 -2.13
N ALA A 48 5.38 13.73 -0.84
CA ALA A 48 4.60 12.57 -0.40
C ALA A 48 3.15 12.59 -0.93
N THR A 49 2.56 13.77 -1.08
CA THR A 49 1.22 13.92 -1.67
C THR A 49 1.27 13.65 -3.18
N LEU A 50 2.31 14.13 -3.87
CA LEU A 50 2.51 13.87 -5.29
C LEU A 50 2.75 12.38 -5.58
N THR A 51 3.46 11.66 -4.71
CA THR A 51 3.62 10.20 -4.86
C THR A 51 2.28 9.48 -4.74
N GLY A 52 1.42 9.86 -3.77
CA GLY A 52 0.07 9.31 -3.66
C GLY A 52 -0.82 9.64 -4.87
N ALA A 53 -0.65 10.83 -5.48
CA ALA A 53 -1.38 11.18 -6.69
C ALA A 53 -1.03 10.27 -7.89
N VAL A 54 0.20 9.76 -7.96
CA VAL A 54 0.60 8.80 -9.00
C VAL A 54 -0.21 7.51 -8.90
N GLU A 55 -0.53 7.05 -7.69
CA GLU A 55 -1.34 5.83 -7.48
C GLU A 55 -2.76 5.96 -8.03
N ILE A 56 -3.35 7.16 -7.91
CA ILE A 56 -4.68 7.43 -8.48
C ILE A 56 -4.63 7.29 -10.00
N VAL A 57 -3.60 7.88 -10.63
CA VAL A 57 -3.44 7.83 -12.09
C VAL A 57 -3.18 6.40 -12.57
N THR A 58 -2.30 5.66 -11.89
CA THR A 58 -2.00 4.26 -12.25
C THR A 58 -3.18 3.33 -11.98
N SER A 59 -3.96 3.57 -10.93
CA SER A 59 -5.20 2.83 -10.65
C SER A 59 -6.25 3.01 -11.74
N LEU A 60 -6.45 4.24 -12.24
CA LEU A 60 -7.34 4.51 -13.37
C LEU A 60 -6.87 3.82 -14.66
N LEU A 61 -5.56 3.83 -14.93
CA LEU A 61 -4.99 3.09 -16.05
C LEU A 61 -5.15 1.58 -15.88
N GLY A 62 -4.93 1.05 -14.67
CA GLY A 62 -5.14 -0.35 -14.33
C GLY A 62 -6.59 -0.79 -14.54
N PHE A 63 -7.55 0.03 -14.10
CA PHE A 63 -8.98 -0.18 -14.34
C PHE A 63 -9.26 -0.32 -15.84
N TYR A 64 -8.76 0.59 -16.67
CA TYR A 64 -8.94 0.50 -18.12
C TYR A 64 -8.27 -0.75 -18.71
N LEU A 65 -7.05 -1.08 -18.29
CA LEU A 65 -6.33 -2.28 -18.75
C LEU A 65 -7.06 -3.58 -18.39
N THR A 66 -7.67 -3.65 -17.19
CA THR A 66 -8.44 -4.83 -16.77
C THR A 66 -9.66 -5.07 -17.65
N SER A 67 -10.23 -4.01 -18.26
CA SER A 67 -11.34 -4.14 -19.19
C SER A 67 -10.93 -4.79 -20.52
N LEU A 68 -9.68 -4.58 -20.95
CA LEU A 68 -9.12 -5.10 -22.20
C LEU A 68 -8.51 -6.50 -22.02
N PHE A 69 -7.87 -6.76 -20.89
CA PHE A 69 -7.08 -7.98 -20.67
C PHE A 69 -7.38 -8.64 -19.32
N ARG A 70 -8.60 -9.16 -19.14
CA ARG A 70 -9.01 -9.84 -17.90
C ARG A 70 -8.10 -11.00 -17.51
N GLY A 71 -7.55 -11.74 -18.47
CA GLY A 71 -6.65 -12.86 -18.22
C GLY A 71 -5.29 -12.47 -17.62
N LEU A 72 -4.87 -11.21 -17.73
CA LEU A 72 -3.59 -10.73 -17.20
C LEU A 72 -3.68 -10.21 -15.76
N VAL A 73 -4.89 -9.97 -15.25
CA VAL A 73 -5.12 -9.41 -13.91
C VAL A 73 -4.45 -10.24 -12.80
N PRO A 74 -4.57 -11.59 -12.77
CA PRO A 74 -3.95 -12.39 -11.71
C PRO A 74 -2.42 -12.29 -11.72
N TYR A 75 -1.80 -12.23 -12.91
CA TYR A 75 -0.36 -12.07 -13.05
C TYR A 75 0.11 -10.68 -12.60
N GLY A 76 -0.67 -9.64 -12.93
CA GLY A 76 -0.41 -8.28 -12.46
C GLY A 76 -0.50 -8.16 -10.94
N LEU A 77 -1.52 -8.77 -10.32
CA LEU A 77 -1.67 -8.82 -8.86
C LEU A 77 -0.52 -9.58 -8.19
N ALA A 78 -0.13 -10.74 -8.73
CA ALA A 78 1.01 -11.51 -8.22
C ALA A 78 2.33 -10.72 -8.32
N PHE A 79 2.54 -10.00 -9.43
CA PHE A 79 3.69 -9.13 -9.61
C PHE A 79 3.71 -7.97 -8.60
N ALA A 80 2.57 -7.29 -8.42
CA ALA A 80 2.45 -6.19 -7.45
C ALA A 80 2.71 -6.65 -6.01
N ALA A 81 2.12 -7.80 -5.62
CA ALA A 81 2.37 -8.41 -4.31
C ALA A 81 3.86 -8.74 -4.10
N GLY A 82 4.52 -9.29 -5.12
CA GLY A 82 5.96 -9.58 -5.08
C GLY A 82 6.82 -8.34 -4.95
N ALA A 83 6.50 -7.27 -5.69
CA ALA A 83 7.20 -5.99 -5.62
C ALA A 83 7.09 -5.36 -4.21
N MET A 84 5.90 -5.38 -3.62
CA MET A 84 5.68 -4.87 -2.26
C MET A 84 6.45 -5.69 -1.21
N LEU A 85 6.46 -7.03 -1.32
CA LEU A 85 7.27 -7.87 -0.43
C LEU A 85 8.77 -7.57 -0.55
N PHE A 86 9.27 -7.30 -1.76
CA PHE A 86 10.67 -6.91 -1.97
C PHE A 86 11.00 -5.59 -1.26
N ILE A 87 10.16 -4.56 -1.40
CA ILE A 87 10.34 -3.26 -0.74
C ILE A 87 10.31 -3.43 0.79
N ILE A 88 9.34 -4.19 1.31
CA ILE A 88 9.25 -4.47 2.75
C ILE A 88 10.54 -5.10 3.27
N TYR A 89 11.04 -6.12 2.59
CA TYR A 89 12.24 -6.84 3.01
C TYR A 89 13.52 -6.02 2.88
N LYS A 90 13.66 -5.26 1.79
CA LYS A 90 14.90 -4.53 1.49
C LYS A 90 15.01 -3.18 2.14
N GLU A 91 13.89 -2.51 2.40
CA GLU A 91 13.88 -1.12 2.84
C GLU A 91 13.20 -1.00 4.20
N LEU A 92 11.93 -1.40 4.32
CA LEU A 92 11.14 -1.14 5.54
C LEU A 92 11.65 -1.89 6.77
N ILE A 93 11.98 -3.18 6.65
CA ILE A 93 12.48 -3.97 7.79
C ILE A 93 13.86 -3.46 8.25
N PRO A 94 14.86 -3.27 7.37
CA PRO A 94 16.16 -2.70 7.77
C PRO A 94 16.03 -1.32 8.41
N GLU A 95 15.23 -0.43 7.83
CA GLU A 95 15.01 0.92 8.35
C GLU A 95 14.37 0.88 9.74
N SER A 96 13.36 0.03 9.95
CA SER A 96 12.70 -0.08 11.25
C SER A 96 13.60 -0.66 12.35
N HIS A 97 14.68 -1.36 11.99
CA HIS A 97 15.63 -1.96 12.92
C HIS A 97 16.91 -1.12 13.11
N GLY A 98 17.14 -0.11 12.26
CA GLY A 98 18.34 0.73 12.29
C GLY A 98 18.55 1.56 13.57
N ASP A 99 17.46 1.87 14.29
CA ASP A 99 17.49 2.74 15.48
C ASP A 99 17.63 2.00 16.82
N GLY A 100 17.96 0.70 16.82
CA GLY A 100 18.16 -0.09 18.05
C GLY A 100 16.87 -0.49 18.79
N ASN A 101 15.70 -0.15 18.24
CA ASN A 101 14.37 -0.49 18.77
C ASN A 101 13.77 -1.76 18.15
N GLU A 102 14.63 -2.69 17.72
CA GLU A 102 14.33 -3.89 16.93
C GLU A 102 13.12 -4.70 17.43
N ARG A 103 13.03 -4.91 18.74
CA ARG A 103 11.92 -5.67 19.36
C ARG A 103 10.58 -4.96 19.22
N ILE A 104 10.55 -3.64 19.42
CA ILE A 104 9.32 -2.84 19.33
C ILE A 104 8.85 -2.79 17.87
N SER A 105 9.77 -2.60 16.93
CA SER A 105 9.47 -2.64 15.49
C SER A 105 8.91 -4.00 15.06
N THR A 106 9.48 -5.10 15.56
CA THR A 106 8.96 -6.46 15.28
C THR A 106 7.55 -6.66 15.84
N TYR A 107 7.29 -6.23 17.08
CA TYR A 107 5.94 -6.34 17.66
C TYR A 107 4.92 -5.48 16.91
N ALA A 108 5.28 -4.25 16.52
CA ALA A 108 4.42 -3.38 15.74
C ALA A 108 4.10 -3.98 14.35
N PHE A 109 5.09 -4.60 13.70
CA PHE A 109 4.91 -5.31 12.44
C PHE A 109 3.93 -6.49 12.57
N ILE A 110 4.11 -7.33 13.59
CA ILE A 110 3.21 -8.48 13.86
C ILE A 110 1.79 -8.00 14.16
N ILE A 111 1.63 -6.98 15.01
CA ILE A 111 0.32 -6.41 15.33
C ILE A 111 -0.35 -5.83 14.08
N GLY A 112 0.41 -5.14 13.22
CA GLY A 112 -0.09 -4.62 11.95
C GLY A 112 -0.60 -5.72 11.02
N ILE A 113 0.15 -6.82 10.88
CA ILE A 113 -0.29 -8.00 10.11
C ILE A 113 -1.58 -8.57 10.68
N LEU A 114 -1.63 -8.81 12.00
CA LEU A 114 -2.80 -9.39 12.64
C LEU A 114 -4.04 -8.48 12.51
N PHE A 115 -3.85 -7.17 12.65
CA PHE A 115 -4.91 -6.19 12.46
C PHE A 115 -5.44 -6.21 11.02
N MET A 116 -4.55 -6.33 10.03
CA MET A 116 -4.96 -6.40 8.62
C MET A 116 -5.69 -7.71 8.29
N ILE A 117 -5.27 -8.83 8.87
CA ILE A 117 -6.00 -10.11 8.76
C ILE A 117 -7.39 -9.98 9.39
N LEU A 118 -7.49 -9.40 10.60
CA LEU A 118 -8.78 -9.19 11.26
C LEU A 118 -9.72 -8.30 10.45
N LEU A 119 -9.19 -7.21 9.85
CA LEU A 119 -9.95 -6.38 8.93
C LEU A 119 -10.44 -7.20 7.73
N THR A 120 -9.58 -8.00 7.12
CA THR A 120 -9.94 -8.81 5.95
C THR A 120 -11.01 -9.86 6.27
N GLU A 121 -10.95 -10.49 7.45
CA GLU A 121 -11.94 -11.48 7.89
C GLU A 121 -13.28 -10.85 8.33
N SER A 122 -13.29 -9.56 8.69
CA SER A 122 -14.48 -8.86 9.18
C SER A 122 -15.38 -8.32 8.06
N PHE A 123 -14.93 -8.36 6.81
CA PHE A 123 -15.64 -7.86 5.63
C PHE A 123 -15.74 -8.93 4.55
#